data_AF-A0A938PM45-F1
#
_entry.id   AF-A0A938PM45-F1
#
_cell.length_a   1.000
_cell.length_b   1.000
_cell.length_c   1.000
_cell.angle_alpha   90.00
_cell.angle_beta   90.00
_cell.angle_gamma   90.00
#
_symmetry.space_group_name_H-M   'P 1'
#
loop_
_entity.id
_entity.type
_entity.pdbx_description
1 polymer ?
#
loop_
_entity_poly.entity_id
_entity_poly.type
_entity_poly.pdbx_seq_one_letter_code
_entity_poly.pdbx_strand_id
1 'polypeptide(L)'
;MFHDETVFIRDPLDRQFGTRGRSLVLLNNHRSMSDQPLATTSSLKVALNGHAAKMDTDEDILFLYLTSHRSRKFVLSIDRPGLALPDLSAEELAAQLRAIPVKWKVVVMSACYSGGFLPLLSAPETLVMTVASSTRTSFGCSDTSDMTYFGKAYFKESLPQATSFFDAFHKATELVEVWERVEVSKNEGAKHSEPQIPLGQLIEAQLEWWWKQPGAVSR
;
A
#
# COMPACT_ATOMS: atom_id res chain seq x y z
N MET A 1 -4.14 -2.62 -15.25
CA MET A 1 -3.34 -1.84 -14.29
C MET A 1 -3.51 -2.29 -12.85
N PHE A 2 -4.48 -1.83 -12.03
CA PHE A 2 -4.46 -2.10 -10.57
C PHE A 2 -4.52 -3.59 -10.19
N HIS A 3 -5.23 -4.38 -11.01
CA HIS A 3 -5.20 -5.84 -10.95
C HIS A 3 -3.78 -6.38 -11.13
N ASP A 4 -3.11 -5.96 -12.20
CA ASP A 4 -1.78 -6.43 -12.59
C ASP A 4 -0.71 -5.97 -11.59
N GLU A 5 -0.83 -4.74 -11.06
CA GLU A 5 0.01 -4.20 -10.00
C GLU A 5 -0.13 -5.00 -8.69
N THR A 6 -1.34 -5.31 -8.24
CA THR A 6 -1.52 -6.03 -6.97
C THR A 6 -1.06 -7.49 -7.08
N VAL A 7 -1.30 -8.14 -8.21
CA VAL A 7 -0.75 -9.48 -8.50
C VAL A 7 0.78 -9.42 -8.62
N PHE A 8 1.32 -8.37 -9.25
CA PHE A 8 2.75 -8.15 -9.38
C PHE A 8 3.41 -7.95 -8.02
N ILE A 9 2.80 -7.21 -7.08
CA ILE A 9 3.38 -6.92 -5.76
C ILE A 9 3.42 -8.15 -4.86
N ARG A 10 2.46 -9.07 -5.01
CA ARG A 10 2.46 -10.32 -4.24
C ARG A 10 3.74 -11.12 -4.44
N ASP A 11 4.22 -11.24 -5.67
CA ASP A 11 5.36 -12.09 -6.03
C ASP A 11 6.69 -11.65 -5.37
N PRO A 12 7.09 -10.38 -5.43
CA PRO A 12 8.22 -9.83 -4.70
C PRO A 12 8.09 -10.03 -3.19
N LEU A 13 6.92 -9.78 -2.59
CA LEU A 13 6.73 -9.98 -1.15
C LEU A 13 6.83 -11.48 -0.77
N ASP A 14 6.21 -12.36 -1.56
CA ASP A 14 6.23 -13.80 -1.36
C ASP A 14 7.66 -14.37 -1.45
N ARG A 15 8.48 -13.81 -2.34
CA ARG A 15 9.90 -14.19 -2.47
C ARG A 15 10.74 -13.57 -1.37
N GLN A 16 10.67 -12.25 -1.21
CA GLN A 16 11.56 -11.48 -0.34
C GLN A 16 11.26 -11.68 1.14
N PHE A 17 10.00 -11.81 1.53
CA PHE A 17 9.61 -11.93 2.95
C PHE A 17 8.97 -13.29 3.28
N GLY A 18 9.03 -14.25 2.34
CA GLY A 18 8.51 -15.60 2.56
C GLY A 18 7.00 -15.65 2.81
N THR A 19 6.22 -14.70 2.29
CA THR A 19 4.77 -14.61 2.53
C THR A 19 3.94 -15.60 1.73
N ARG A 20 4.57 -16.55 1.00
CA ARG A 20 3.86 -17.61 0.28
C ARG A 20 2.90 -18.36 1.22
N GLY A 21 1.63 -18.44 0.80
CA GLY A 21 0.55 -19.06 1.59
C GLY A 21 0.01 -18.19 2.74
N ARG A 22 0.57 -16.99 2.94
CA ARG A 22 0.18 -15.99 3.96
C ARG A 22 -0.25 -14.65 3.34
N SER A 23 -0.33 -14.59 2.02
CA SER A 23 -0.79 -13.42 1.25
C SER A 23 -2.21 -13.64 0.72
N LEU A 24 -3.05 -12.62 0.84
CA LEU A 24 -4.38 -12.56 0.22
C LEU A 24 -4.49 -11.32 -0.66
N VAL A 25 -5.08 -11.49 -1.83
CA VAL A 25 -5.32 -10.42 -2.79
C VAL A 25 -6.83 -10.28 -2.98
N LEU A 26 -7.34 -9.05 -2.91
CA LEU A 26 -8.74 -8.71 -3.14
C LEU A 26 -8.82 -7.82 -4.38
N LEU A 27 -9.68 -8.13 -5.36
CA LEU A 27 -9.74 -7.40 -6.64
C LEU A 27 -11.17 -7.13 -7.12
N ASN A 28 -11.37 -5.96 -7.72
CA ASN A 28 -12.60 -5.59 -8.43
C ASN A 28 -12.36 -5.55 -9.95
N ASN A 29 -11.89 -6.65 -10.54
CA ASN A 29 -11.72 -6.77 -11.99
C ASN A 29 -12.81 -7.69 -12.58
N HIS A 30 -13.34 -7.32 -13.75
CA HIS A 30 -14.26 -8.15 -14.53
C HIS A 30 -13.62 -9.47 -15.01
N ARG A 31 -12.29 -9.55 -15.13
CA ARG A 31 -11.58 -10.74 -15.61
C ARG A 31 -11.24 -11.77 -14.54
N SER A 32 -11.34 -11.45 -13.25
CA SER A 32 -10.90 -12.31 -12.14
C SER A 32 -12.04 -12.96 -11.35
N MET A 33 -13.24 -13.08 -11.96
CA MET A 33 -14.48 -13.42 -11.25
C MET A 33 -14.54 -14.82 -10.61
N SER A 34 -13.67 -15.76 -10.99
CA SER A 34 -13.69 -17.13 -10.46
C SER A 34 -12.64 -17.40 -9.38
N ASP A 35 -11.58 -16.60 -9.29
CA ASP A 35 -10.36 -17.03 -8.58
C ASP A 35 -9.97 -16.11 -7.40
N GLN A 36 -10.57 -14.91 -7.29
CA GLN A 36 -10.22 -13.95 -6.23
C GLN A 36 -11.45 -13.29 -5.59
N PRO A 37 -11.43 -13.02 -4.27
CA PRO A 37 -12.52 -12.33 -3.60
C PRO A 37 -12.59 -10.86 -4.03
N LEU A 38 -13.81 -10.30 -4.00
CA LEU A 38 -14.04 -8.89 -4.31
C LEU A 38 -13.35 -7.97 -3.30
N ALA A 39 -12.74 -6.88 -3.77
CA ALA A 39 -12.25 -5.80 -2.94
C ALA A 39 -13.42 -4.91 -2.49
N THR A 40 -14.07 -5.28 -1.38
CA THR A 40 -15.09 -4.45 -0.73
C THR A 40 -14.66 -4.09 0.68
N THR A 41 -15.26 -3.06 1.26
CA THR A 41 -15.06 -2.70 2.68
C THR A 41 -15.33 -3.88 3.62
N SER A 42 -16.33 -4.71 3.30
CA SER A 42 -16.65 -5.93 4.07
C SER A 42 -15.61 -7.03 3.87
N SER A 43 -15.17 -7.24 2.62
CA SER A 43 -14.13 -8.24 2.32
C SER A 43 -12.80 -7.89 2.98
N LEU A 44 -12.43 -6.60 3.01
CA LEU A 44 -11.25 -6.12 3.72
C LEU A 44 -11.35 -6.43 5.20
N LYS A 45 -12.49 -6.11 5.84
CA LYS A 45 -12.72 -6.43 7.25
C LYS A 45 -12.56 -7.92 7.53
N VAL A 46 -13.17 -8.78 6.72
CA VAL A 46 -13.07 -10.24 6.88
C VAL A 46 -11.63 -10.72 6.66
N ALA A 47 -10.93 -10.20 5.65
CA ALA A 47 -9.55 -10.52 5.36
C ALA A 47 -8.60 -10.16 6.52
N LEU A 48 -8.76 -8.95 7.10
CA LEU A 48 -7.97 -8.47 8.23
C LEU A 48 -8.18 -9.36 9.46
N ASN A 49 -9.43 -9.68 9.80
CA ASN A 49 -9.73 -10.57 10.92
C ASN A 49 -9.19 -11.99 10.68
N GLY A 50 -9.32 -12.51 9.46
CA GLY A 50 -8.84 -13.84 9.09
C GLY A 50 -7.32 -13.96 9.12
N HIS A 51 -6.57 -12.91 8.77
CA HIS A 51 -5.11 -12.87 8.95
C HIS A 51 -4.75 -12.76 10.41
N ALA A 52 -5.35 -11.81 11.13
CA ALA A 52 -5.05 -11.59 12.55
C ALA A 52 -5.25 -12.86 13.39
N ALA A 53 -6.24 -13.69 13.08
CA ALA A 53 -6.49 -14.97 13.76
C ALA A 53 -5.39 -16.04 13.56
N LYS A 54 -4.48 -15.84 12.60
CA LYS A 54 -3.38 -16.76 12.28
C LYS A 54 -2.01 -16.18 12.62
N MET A 55 -1.95 -14.92 13.05
CA MET A 55 -0.72 -14.20 13.35
C MET A 55 -0.38 -14.32 14.83
N ASP A 56 0.91 -14.29 15.15
CA ASP A 56 1.34 -13.84 16.46
C ASP A 56 1.12 -12.33 16.54
N THR A 57 0.14 -11.90 17.32
CA THR A 57 -0.29 -10.51 17.34
C THR A 57 0.72 -9.55 17.96
N ASP A 58 1.69 -10.07 18.73
CA ASP A 58 2.72 -9.28 19.40
C ASP A 58 4.01 -9.19 18.59
N GLU A 59 4.29 -10.16 17.72
CA GLU A 59 5.53 -10.23 16.94
C GLU A 59 5.34 -10.01 15.43
N ASP A 60 4.27 -10.54 14.84
CA ASP A 60 4.07 -10.49 13.39
C ASP A 60 3.72 -9.08 12.91
N ILE A 61 4.15 -8.78 11.67
CA ILE A 61 3.85 -7.52 10.99
C ILE A 61 2.76 -7.76 9.95
N LEU A 62 1.65 -7.05 10.08
CA LEU A 62 0.65 -6.97 9.02
C LEU A 62 1.14 -6.02 7.93
N PHE A 63 1.34 -6.52 6.71
CA PHE A 63 1.59 -5.68 5.54
C PHE A 63 0.30 -5.51 4.72
N LEU A 64 -0.19 -4.28 4.59
CA LEU A 64 -1.39 -3.94 3.83
C LEU A 64 -1.03 -2.97 2.70
N TYR A 65 -1.24 -3.39 1.46
CA TYR A 65 -1.13 -2.54 0.28
C TYR A 65 -2.51 -2.25 -0.29
N LEU A 66 -2.83 -0.97 -0.46
CA LEU A 66 -4.11 -0.49 -0.98
C LEU A 66 -3.84 0.38 -2.21
N THR A 67 -4.35 -0.03 -3.37
CA THR A 67 -4.27 0.75 -4.62
C THR A 67 -5.65 0.97 -5.20
N SER A 68 -5.95 2.22 -5.57
CA SER A 68 -7.23 2.61 -6.16
C SER A 68 -7.18 4.04 -6.70
N HIS A 69 -8.14 4.38 -7.56
CA HIS A 69 -8.52 5.76 -7.75
C HIS A 69 -9.05 6.38 -6.44
N ARG A 70 -8.89 7.70 -6.32
CA ARG A 70 -9.33 8.47 -5.15
C ARG A 70 -9.85 9.82 -5.58
N SER A 71 -10.96 10.22 -4.94
CA SER A 71 -11.51 11.57 -5.05
C SER A 71 -10.86 12.50 -4.00
N ARG A 72 -11.01 13.82 -4.18
CA ARG A 72 -10.51 14.84 -3.22
C ARG A 72 -11.10 14.74 -1.80
N LYS A 73 -12.06 13.83 -1.55
CA LYS A 73 -12.71 13.61 -0.24
C LYS A 73 -12.03 12.57 0.65
N PHE A 74 -10.79 12.18 0.33
CA PHE A 74 -10.05 11.16 1.07
C PHE A 74 -10.80 9.83 1.24
N VAL A 75 -11.46 9.37 0.18
CA VAL A 75 -12.05 8.03 0.07
C VAL A 75 -11.33 7.22 -1.02
N LEU A 76 -11.04 5.94 -0.75
CA LEU A 76 -10.59 5.02 -1.81
C LEU A 76 -11.82 4.54 -2.54
N SER A 77 -11.85 4.77 -3.84
CA SER A 77 -13.01 4.41 -4.64
C SER A 77 -13.12 2.90 -4.74
N ILE A 78 -14.27 2.36 -4.37
CA ILE A 78 -14.55 0.94 -4.59
C ILE A 78 -15.50 0.86 -5.78
N ASP A 79 -14.94 0.94 -6.98
CA ASP A 79 -15.73 0.86 -8.21
C ASP A 79 -15.85 -0.57 -8.72
N ARG A 80 -17.07 -0.93 -9.15
CA ARG A 80 -17.39 -2.13 -9.90
C ARG A 80 -18.61 -1.83 -10.78
N PRO A 81 -18.47 -1.79 -12.11
CA PRO A 81 -19.60 -1.59 -13.01
C PRO A 81 -20.74 -2.57 -12.73
N GLY A 82 -21.93 -2.03 -12.50
CA GLY A 82 -23.14 -2.81 -12.20
C GLY A 82 -23.37 -3.16 -10.72
N LEU A 83 -22.48 -2.72 -9.80
CA LEU A 83 -22.68 -2.91 -8.36
C LEU A 83 -22.42 -1.60 -7.59
N ALA A 84 -23.42 -1.13 -6.86
CA ALA A 84 -23.27 0.03 -5.98
C ALA A 84 -22.56 -0.39 -4.68
N LEU A 85 -21.24 -0.18 -4.62
CA LEU A 85 -20.43 -0.45 -3.43
C LEU A 85 -20.08 0.87 -2.73
N PRO A 86 -20.10 0.91 -1.38
CA PRO A 86 -19.62 2.07 -0.65
C PRO A 86 -18.09 2.16 -0.79
N ASP A 87 -17.59 3.39 -0.99
CA ASP A 87 -16.16 3.69 -0.94
C ASP A 87 -15.58 3.42 0.46
N LEU A 88 -14.26 3.21 0.53
CA LEU A 88 -13.54 3.05 1.79
C LEU A 88 -13.02 4.40 2.28
N SER A 89 -13.60 4.92 3.36
CA SER A 89 -13.14 6.16 4.01
C SER A 89 -11.90 5.94 4.87
N ALA A 90 -11.23 7.04 5.22
CA ALA A 90 -10.10 7.01 6.14
C ALA A 90 -10.50 6.58 7.56
N GLU A 91 -11.67 7.01 8.02
CA GLU A 91 -12.25 6.64 9.31
C GLU A 91 -12.54 5.15 9.39
N GLU A 92 -13.17 4.59 8.36
CA GLU A 92 -13.52 3.17 8.29
C GLU A 92 -12.26 2.30 8.22
N LEU A 93 -11.28 2.66 7.38
CA LEU A 93 -10.00 1.93 7.32
C LEU A 93 -9.29 1.97 8.68
N ALA A 94 -9.22 3.15 9.31
CA ALA A 94 -8.61 3.30 10.63
C ALA A 94 -9.34 2.48 11.70
N ALA A 95 -10.67 2.44 11.66
CA ALA A 95 -11.49 1.66 12.58
C ALA A 95 -11.23 0.15 12.39
N GLN A 96 -11.18 -0.34 11.16
CA GLN A 96 -10.90 -1.75 10.88
C GLN A 96 -9.49 -2.16 11.33
N LEU A 97 -8.47 -1.31 11.10
CA LEU A 97 -7.10 -1.58 11.54
C LEU A 97 -6.95 -1.55 13.07
N ARG A 98 -7.68 -0.68 13.77
CA ARG A 98 -7.69 -0.66 15.25
C ARG A 98 -8.46 -1.83 15.87
N ALA A 99 -9.40 -2.42 15.14
CA ALA A 99 -10.25 -3.49 15.65
C ALA A 99 -9.54 -4.86 15.68
N ILE A 100 -8.45 -5.04 14.92
CA ILE A 100 -7.67 -6.27 14.94
C ILE A 100 -6.59 -6.23 16.04
N PRO A 101 -6.29 -7.37 16.69
CA PRO A 101 -5.33 -7.42 17.80
C PRO A 101 -3.86 -7.29 17.37
N VAL A 102 -3.56 -7.38 16.07
CA VAL A 102 -2.19 -7.27 15.55
C VAL A 102 -1.59 -5.93 15.95
N LYS A 103 -0.43 -5.94 16.60
CA LYS A 103 0.25 -4.73 17.07
C LYS A 103 0.89 -3.96 15.91
N TRP A 104 1.78 -4.62 15.18
CA TRP A 104 2.64 -3.99 14.18
C TRP A 104 2.04 -4.01 12.77
N LYS A 105 1.97 -2.84 12.14
CA LYS A 105 1.30 -2.69 10.84
C LYS A 105 2.12 -1.81 9.90
N VAL A 106 2.31 -2.28 8.68
CA VAL A 106 2.86 -1.50 7.57
C VAL A 106 1.73 -1.32 6.55
N VAL A 107 1.34 -0.07 6.32
CA VAL A 107 0.23 0.29 5.42
C VAL A 107 0.75 1.15 4.28
N VAL A 108 0.59 0.69 3.05
CA VAL A 108 0.99 1.42 1.83
C VAL A 108 -0.26 1.87 1.09
N MET A 109 -0.42 3.19 0.97
CA MET A 109 -1.56 3.86 0.37
C MET A 109 -1.19 4.37 -1.03
N SER A 110 -1.41 3.54 -2.04
CA SER A 110 -1.15 3.82 -3.45
C SER A 110 -2.34 4.48 -4.14
N ALA A 111 -2.60 5.74 -3.82
CA ALA A 111 -3.66 6.54 -4.44
C ALA A 111 -3.31 8.04 -4.47
N CYS A 112 -3.90 8.79 -5.42
CA CYS A 112 -3.89 10.26 -5.42
C CYS A 112 -4.42 10.79 -4.07
N TYR A 113 -3.86 11.89 -3.53
CA TYR A 113 -4.30 12.47 -2.27
C TYR A 113 -4.21 11.51 -1.05
N SER A 114 -3.34 10.48 -1.11
CA SER A 114 -3.20 9.47 -0.05
C SER A 114 -2.68 10.05 1.27
N GLY A 115 -1.92 11.16 1.24
CA GLY A 115 -1.48 11.90 2.42
C GLY A 115 -2.62 12.33 3.35
N GLY A 116 -3.86 12.46 2.84
CA GLY A 116 -5.03 12.77 3.67
C GLY A 116 -5.47 11.65 4.62
N PHE A 117 -4.94 10.44 4.49
CA PHE A 117 -5.16 9.36 5.47
C PHE A 117 -4.27 9.46 6.70
N LEU A 118 -3.11 10.13 6.59
CA LEU A 118 -2.10 10.14 7.65
C LEU A 118 -2.68 10.56 9.02
N PRO A 119 -3.55 11.58 9.13
CA PRO A 119 -4.10 11.98 10.44
C PRO A 119 -4.89 10.90 11.17
N LEU A 120 -5.47 9.94 10.45
CA LEU A 120 -6.33 8.88 11.02
C LEU A 120 -5.63 7.52 11.12
N LEU A 121 -4.61 7.28 10.29
CA LEU A 121 -3.87 6.02 10.25
C LEU A 121 -2.57 6.05 11.05
N SER A 122 -2.00 7.23 11.32
CA SER A 122 -0.74 7.33 12.06
C SER A 122 -0.94 6.86 13.51
N ALA A 123 -0.12 5.92 13.93
CA ALA A 123 -0.05 5.41 15.30
C ALA A 123 1.40 5.01 15.61
N PRO A 124 1.82 4.96 16.89
CA PRO A 124 3.18 4.59 17.25
C PRO A 124 3.64 3.25 16.67
N GLU A 125 2.72 2.28 16.56
CA GLU A 125 2.95 0.92 16.06
C GLU A 125 2.60 0.73 14.58
N THR A 126 2.27 1.81 13.85
CA THR A 126 1.85 1.73 12.44
C THR A 126 2.73 2.60 11.56
N LEU A 127 3.40 1.99 10.59
CA LEU A 127 4.10 2.68 9.52
C LEU A 127 3.13 2.90 8.38
N VAL A 128 2.90 4.16 7.99
CA VAL A 128 2.03 4.50 6.86
C VAL A 128 2.88 5.14 5.77
N MET A 129 2.86 4.55 4.58
CA MET A 129 3.48 5.08 3.38
C MET A 129 2.40 5.60 2.45
N THR A 130 2.54 6.82 1.95
CA THR A 130 1.61 7.43 1.00
C THR A 130 2.36 7.81 -0.27
N VAL A 131 1.77 7.50 -1.41
CA VAL A 131 2.40 7.74 -2.71
C VAL A 131 2.20 9.15 -3.23
N ALA A 132 1.35 9.95 -2.56
CA ALA A 132 1.15 11.36 -2.85
C ALA A 132 0.69 12.12 -1.60
N SER A 133 1.03 13.41 -1.50
CA SER A 133 0.56 14.26 -0.41
C SER A 133 -0.93 14.54 -0.49
N SER A 134 -1.53 15.06 0.60
CA SER A 134 -2.98 15.33 0.68
C SER A 134 -3.51 16.31 -0.35
N THR A 135 -2.63 17.05 -1.03
CA THR A 135 -2.98 18.07 -2.04
C THR A 135 -2.53 17.70 -3.45
N ARG A 136 -1.94 16.52 -3.65
CA ARG A 136 -1.28 16.12 -4.90
C ARG A 136 -1.84 14.80 -5.47
N THR A 137 -1.75 14.66 -6.78
CA THR A 137 -2.03 13.41 -7.50
C THR A 137 -0.77 12.58 -7.61
N SER A 138 -0.91 11.26 -7.71
CA SER A 138 0.19 10.36 -8.10
C SER A 138 0.19 10.11 -9.60
N PHE A 139 1.32 9.68 -10.15
CA PHE A 139 1.53 9.50 -11.59
C PHE A 139 1.66 8.03 -11.98
N GLY A 140 1.63 7.80 -13.30
CA GLY A 140 1.73 6.46 -13.88
C GLY A 140 0.46 5.64 -13.76
N CYS A 141 -0.71 6.29 -13.63
CA CYS A 141 -2.04 5.66 -13.60
C CYS A 141 -2.70 5.56 -15.00
N SER A 142 -1.95 5.36 -16.07
CA SER A 142 -2.49 5.23 -17.43
C SER A 142 -2.93 3.79 -17.75
N ASP A 143 -3.97 3.63 -18.58
CA ASP A 143 -4.51 2.31 -18.95
C ASP A 143 -3.50 1.39 -19.66
N THR A 144 -2.39 1.94 -20.16
CA THR A 144 -1.32 1.23 -20.88
C THR A 144 -0.13 0.83 -20.01
N SER A 145 -0.11 1.20 -18.73
CA SER A 145 0.98 0.85 -17.83
C SER A 145 0.60 -0.33 -16.94
N ASP A 146 1.55 -1.25 -16.73
CA ASP A 146 1.33 -2.41 -15.88
C ASP A 146 1.36 -2.07 -14.38
N MET A 147 1.93 -0.90 -14.02
CA MET A 147 2.13 -0.48 -12.64
C MET A 147 2.25 1.04 -12.50
N THR A 148 1.93 1.58 -11.32
CA THR A 148 2.15 2.99 -11.02
C THR A 148 3.64 3.32 -10.94
N TYR A 149 4.00 4.60 -11.04
CA TYR A 149 5.39 5.02 -10.85
C TYR A 149 5.91 4.61 -9.47
N PHE A 150 5.13 4.83 -8.42
CA PHE A 150 5.53 4.42 -7.08
C PHE A 150 5.61 2.90 -6.95
N GLY A 151 4.63 2.15 -7.45
CA GLY A 151 4.64 0.69 -7.39
C GLY A 151 5.92 0.12 -8.02
N LYS A 152 6.32 0.65 -9.18
CA LYS A 152 7.57 0.28 -9.86
C LYS A 152 8.79 0.68 -9.05
N ALA A 153 8.88 1.96 -8.67
CA ALA A 153 10.03 2.48 -7.95
C ALA A 153 10.25 1.73 -6.62
N TYR A 154 9.17 1.44 -5.89
CA TYR A 154 9.22 0.79 -4.59
C TYR A 154 9.46 -0.71 -4.70
N PHE A 155 8.54 -1.47 -5.29
CA PHE A 155 8.58 -2.94 -5.21
C PHE A 155 9.55 -3.58 -6.19
N LYS A 156 9.80 -2.95 -7.35
CA LYS A 156 10.68 -3.52 -8.38
C LYS A 156 12.10 -3.01 -8.26
N GLU A 157 12.28 -1.69 -8.11
CA GLU A 157 13.61 -1.08 -8.17
C GLU A 157 14.26 -0.95 -6.78
N SER A 158 13.50 -0.59 -5.74
CA SER A 158 14.09 -0.20 -4.45
C SER A 158 14.10 -1.31 -3.41
N LEU A 159 12.96 -1.95 -3.16
CA LEU A 159 12.76 -2.92 -2.08
C LEU A 159 13.67 -4.16 -2.16
N PRO A 160 13.95 -4.76 -3.34
CA PRO A 160 14.79 -5.97 -3.41
C PRO A 160 16.23 -5.77 -2.92
N GLN A 161 16.71 -4.53 -2.93
CA GLN A 161 18.07 -4.14 -2.56
C GLN A 161 18.09 -3.20 -1.35
N ALA A 162 16.97 -3.10 -0.63
CA ALA A 162 16.83 -2.22 0.51
C ALA A 162 17.25 -2.90 1.82
N THR A 163 17.73 -2.09 2.75
CA THR A 163 18.06 -2.53 4.12
C THR A 163 16.94 -2.28 5.12
N SER A 164 15.89 -1.56 4.73
CA SER A 164 14.67 -1.32 5.51
C SER A 164 13.53 -0.83 4.60
N PHE A 165 12.31 -0.79 5.13
CA PHE A 165 11.18 -0.15 4.43
C PHE A 165 11.42 1.35 4.19
N PHE A 166 12.14 2.04 5.08
CA PHE A 166 12.51 3.45 4.93
C PHE A 166 13.53 3.65 3.81
N ASP A 167 14.57 2.81 3.76
CA ASP A 167 15.57 2.84 2.69
C ASP A 167 14.91 2.58 1.32
N ALA A 168 14.01 1.58 1.25
CA ALA A 168 13.22 1.33 0.05
C ALA A 168 12.36 2.54 -0.35
N PHE A 169 11.75 3.22 0.63
CA PHE A 169 10.89 4.37 0.38
C PHE A 169 11.68 5.58 -0.13
N HIS A 170 12.83 5.89 0.47
CA HIS A 170 13.66 7.01 0.06
C HIS A 170 14.20 6.82 -1.36
N LYS A 171 14.76 5.64 -1.66
CA LYS A 171 15.20 5.28 -3.03
C LYS A 171 14.04 5.37 -4.03
N ALA A 172 12.85 4.91 -3.65
CA ALA A 172 11.68 4.98 -4.51
C ALA A 172 11.23 6.43 -4.76
N THR A 173 11.29 7.28 -3.74
CA THR A 173 10.92 8.69 -3.84
C THR A 173 11.84 9.43 -4.82
N GLU A 174 13.15 9.19 -4.74
CA GLU A 174 14.12 9.76 -5.70
C GLU A 174 13.82 9.35 -7.15
N LEU A 175 13.49 8.08 -7.38
CA LEU A 175 13.11 7.58 -8.71
C LEU A 175 11.80 8.21 -9.20
N VAL A 176 10.79 8.30 -8.33
CA VAL A 176 9.50 8.91 -8.66
C VAL A 176 9.67 10.38 -9.03
N GLU A 177 10.43 11.15 -8.26
CA GLU A 177 10.73 12.55 -8.57
C GLU A 177 11.38 12.69 -9.95
N VAL A 178 12.32 11.78 -10.28
CA VAL A 178 12.98 11.75 -11.60
C VAL A 178 11.99 11.48 -12.72
N TRP A 179 11.11 10.49 -12.57
CA TRP A 179 10.16 10.11 -13.61
C TRP A 179 9.05 11.15 -13.80
N GLU A 180 8.62 11.81 -12.73
CA GLU A 180 7.58 12.83 -12.76
C GLU A 180 8.02 14.13 -13.45
N ARG A 181 9.33 14.43 -13.57
CA ARG A 181 9.81 15.64 -14.25
C ARG A 181 9.27 15.78 -15.68
N VAL A 182 9.13 14.66 -16.39
CA VAL A 182 8.59 14.65 -17.75
C VAL A 182 7.11 15.04 -17.76
N GLU A 183 6.33 14.54 -16.81
CA GLU A 183 4.89 14.82 -16.73
C GLU A 183 4.62 16.25 -16.23
N VAL A 184 5.39 16.71 -15.26
CA VAL A 184 5.32 18.07 -14.71
C VAL A 184 5.73 19.11 -15.75
N SER A 185 6.71 18.83 -16.61
CA SER A 185 7.12 19.75 -17.69
C SER A 185 6.15 19.81 -18.86
N LYS A 186 5.34 18.77 -19.09
CA LYS A 186 4.37 18.71 -20.19
C LYS A 186 3.01 19.28 -19.85
N ASN A 187 2.63 19.29 -18.57
CA ASN A 187 1.28 19.65 -18.13
C ASN A 187 1.32 20.85 -17.19
N GLU A 188 0.87 22.01 -17.66
CA GLU A 188 0.77 23.21 -16.83
C GLU A 188 -0.12 22.95 -15.61
N GLY A 189 0.44 23.18 -14.41
CA GLY A 189 -0.24 22.95 -13.14
C GLY A 189 -0.10 21.53 -12.56
N ALA A 190 0.47 20.58 -13.29
CA ALA A 190 0.93 19.33 -12.70
C ALA A 190 2.06 19.61 -11.71
N LYS A 191 2.05 18.91 -10.58
CA LYS A 191 3.09 19.04 -9.56
C LYS A 191 3.48 17.65 -9.08
N HIS A 192 4.70 17.53 -8.58
CA HIS A 192 5.20 16.31 -7.98
C HIS A 192 4.23 15.75 -6.94
N SER A 193 4.18 14.41 -6.88
CA SER A 193 3.26 13.69 -6.00
C SER A 193 3.59 13.91 -4.53
N GLU A 194 4.87 14.15 -4.19
CA GLU A 194 5.36 14.32 -2.81
C GLU A 194 4.99 13.12 -1.91
N PRO A 195 5.53 11.91 -2.18
CA PRO A 195 5.31 10.75 -1.31
C PRO A 195 5.71 11.05 0.15
N GLN A 196 4.98 10.49 1.12
CA GLN A 196 5.24 10.72 2.55
C GLN A 196 5.35 9.40 3.33
N ILE A 197 6.32 9.34 4.24
CA ILE A 197 6.54 8.26 5.21
C ILE A 197 6.77 8.86 6.61
N PRO A 198 5.72 9.30 7.34
CA PRO A 198 5.90 9.77 8.71
C PRO A 198 6.50 8.66 9.59
N LEU A 199 7.41 9.06 10.48
CA LEU A 199 8.03 8.17 11.46
C LEU A 199 6.99 7.68 12.48
N GLY A 200 6.84 6.37 12.58
CA GLY A 200 6.10 5.72 13.68
C GLY A 200 7.05 5.40 14.82
N GLN A 201 6.89 6.08 15.95
CA GLN A 201 7.87 6.11 17.05
C GLN A 201 8.23 4.74 17.64
N LEU A 202 7.34 3.74 17.61
CA LEU A 202 7.60 2.40 18.15
C LEU A 202 7.88 1.37 17.05
N ILE A 203 7.18 1.45 15.92
CA ILE A 203 7.33 0.46 14.85
C ILE A 203 8.70 0.52 14.19
N GLU A 204 9.38 1.66 14.17
CA GLU A 204 10.73 1.77 13.58
C GLU A 204 11.69 0.75 14.20
N ALA A 205 11.80 0.73 15.54
CA ALA A 205 12.66 -0.22 16.24
C ALA A 205 12.25 -1.68 16.00
N GLN A 206 10.93 -1.96 15.95
CA GLN A 206 10.43 -3.30 15.65
C GLN A 206 10.82 -3.74 14.22
N LEU A 207 10.66 -2.86 13.24
CA LEU A 207 11.01 -3.16 11.85
C LEU A 207 12.50 -3.37 11.67
N GLU A 208 13.34 -2.57 12.34
CA GLU A 208 14.79 -2.75 12.32
C GLU A 208 15.22 -4.09 12.94
N TRP A 209 14.57 -4.48 14.04
CA TRP A 209 14.81 -5.79 14.66
C TRP A 209 14.34 -6.93 13.76
N TRP A 210 13.12 -6.83 13.23
CA TRP A 210 12.50 -7.83 12.37
C TRP A 210 13.31 -8.07 11.10
N TRP A 211 13.78 -7.01 10.43
CA TRP A 211 14.55 -7.09 9.18
C TRP A 211 15.85 -7.89 9.33
N LYS A 212 16.40 -7.94 10.56
CA LYS A 212 17.63 -8.67 10.87
C LYS A 212 17.39 -10.14 11.25
N GLN A 213 16.14 -10.56 11.46
CA GLN A 213 15.83 -11.93 11.87
C GLN A 213 16.07 -12.94 10.73
N PRO A 214 16.59 -14.14 11.06
CA PRO A 214 16.68 -15.23 10.09
C PRO A 214 15.30 -15.55 9.50
N GLY A 215 15.20 -15.56 8.16
CA GLY A 215 13.94 -15.85 7.46
C GLY A 215 12.97 -14.67 7.32
N ALA A 216 13.28 -13.50 7.90
CA ALA A 216 12.50 -12.28 7.64
C ALA A 216 12.71 -11.76 6.22
N VAL A 217 13.95 -11.83 5.71
CA VAL A 217 14.30 -11.48 4.33
C VAL A 217 15.02 -12.66 3.66
N SER A 218 14.44 -13.20 2.59
CA SER A 218 15.09 -14.17 1.71
C SER A 218 16.20 -13.46 0.95
N ARG A 219 17.46 -13.85 1.22
CA ARG A 219 18.63 -13.40 0.45
C ARG A 219 18.85 -14.27 -0.78
#